data_AF-A0A958EEV4-F1
#
_entry.id   AF-A0A958EEV4-F1
#
_cell.length_a   1.000
_cell.length_b   1.000
_cell.length_c   1.000
_cell.angle_alpha   90.00
_cell.angle_beta   90.00
_cell.angle_gamma   90.00
#
_symmetry.space_group_name_H-M   'P 1'
#
loop_
_entity.id
_entity.type
_entity.pdbx_description
1 polymer ?
#
loop_
_entity_poly.entity_id
_entity_poly.type
_entity_poly.pdbx_seq_one_letter_code
_entity_poly.pdbx_strand_id
1 'polypeptide(L)' 'MAQKQKTAISPTRSENYPEWYQQVVRAADLAENSPVRGCMVIKPWGYGLWENVQRVLDGMFKATGH' A
#
# COMPACT_ATOMS: atom_id res chain seq x y z
N MET A 1 -9.72 -21.19 -25.63
CA MET A 1 -8.76 -20.59 -24.68
C MET A 1 -9.46 -19.43 -23.99
N ALA A 2 -9.72 -19.53 -22.67
CA ALA A 2 -10.40 -18.48 -21.94
C ALA A 2 -9.54 -17.20 -21.93
N GLN A 3 -10.14 -16.06 -22.28
CA GLN A 3 -9.48 -14.76 -22.28
C GLN A 3 -9.12 -14.38 -20.83
N LYS A 4 -7.82 -14.26 -20.53
CA LYS A 4 -7.35 -13.78 -19.21
C LYS A 4 -7.87 -12.35 -19.01
N GLN A 5 -8.60 -12.10 -17.92
CA GLN A 5 -9.05 -10.76 -17.56
C GLN A 5 -7.86 -9.80 -17.50
N LYS A 6 -7.90 -8.72 -18.30
CA LYS A 6 -6.90 -7.65 -18.26
C LYS A 6 -7.23 -6.70 -17.12
N THR A 7 -6.42 -6.72 -16.07
CA THR A 7 -6.44 -5.75 -14.97
C THR A 7 -5.55 -4.56 -15.29
N ALA A 8 -5.74 -3.43 -14.59
CA ALA A 8 -4.88 -2.25 -14.71
C ALA A 8 -3.42 -2.51 -14.29
N ILE A 9 -3.18 -3.56 -13.50
CA ILE A 9 -1.87 -3.99 -13.02
C ILE A 9 -1.48 -5.31 -13.70
N SER A 10 -0.23 -5.42 -14.16
CA SER A 10 0.34 -6.61 -14.78
C SER A 10 1.82 -6.69 -14.40
N PRO A 11 2.32 -7.76 -13.78
CA PRO A 11 1.78 -9.13 -13.67
C PRO A 11 0.63 -9.28 -12.67
N THR A 12 -0.12 -10.38 -12.69
CA THR A 12 -1.11 -10.66 -11.64
C THR A 12 -0.43 -11.07 -10.32
N ARG A 13 -1.18 -10.96 -9.22
CA ARG A 13 -0.72 -11.38 -7.88
C ARG A 13 -0.15 -12.80 -7.85
N SER A 14 -0.72 -13.73 -8.62
CA SER A 14 -0.30 -15.13 -8.67
C SER A 14 0.92 -15.38 -9.56
N GLU A 15 1.19 -14.48 -10.51
CA GLU A 15 2.31 -14.63 -11.46
C GLU A 15 3.61 -14.12 -10.87
N ASN A 16 3.60 -12.93 -10.26
CA ASN A 16 4.76 -12.34 -9.61
C ASN A 16 4.28 -11.37 -8.53
N TYR A 17 4.24 -11.87 -7.30
CA TYR A 17 3.75 -11.12 -6.15
C TYR A 17 4.60 -9.88 -5.82
N PRO A 18 5.95 -9.94 -5.75
CA PRO A 18 6.76 -8.77 -5.46
C PRO A 18 6.54 -7.60 -6.43
N GLU A 19 6.55 -7.87 -7.73
CA GLU A 19 6.35 -6.84 -8.77
C GLU A 19 4.91 -6.32 -8.74
N TRP A 20 3.92 -7.21 -8.65
CA TRP A 20 2.51 -6.83 -8.53
C TRP A 20 2.28 -5.91 -7.33
N TYR A 21 2.87 -6.20 -6.18
CA TYR A 21 2.73 -5.39 -4.97
C TYR A 21 3.28 -3.97 -5.19
N GLN A 22 4.48 -3.86 -5.76
CA GLN A 22 5.08 -2.55 -6.06
C GLN A 22 4.25 -1.75 -7.07
N GLN A 23 3.72 -2.41 -8.10
CA GLN A 23 2.86 -1.76 -9.07
C GLN A 23 1.53 -1.30 -8.46
N VAL A 24 0.91 -2.09 -7.58
CA VAL A 24 -0.30 -1.69 -6.86
C VAL A 24 -0.04 -0.46 -6.01
N VAL A 25 1.03 -0.46 -5.20
CA VAL A 25 1.39 0.66 -4.31
C VAL A 25 1.64 1.94 -5.12
N ARG A 26 2.35 1.82 -6.25
CA ARG A 26 2.63 2.95 -7.15
C ARG A 26 1.37 3.44 -7.87
N ALA A 27 0.56 2.53 -8.42
CA ALA A 27 -0.63 2.89 -9.18
C ALA A 27 -1.74 3.51 -8.30
N ALA A 28 -1.79 3.13 -7.02
CA ALA A 28 -2.66 3.73 -6.02
C ALA A 28 -2.10 5.03 -5.41
N ASP A 29 -0.95 5.52 -5.89
CA ASP A 29 -0.28 6.73 -5.42
C ASP A 29 0.01 6.74 -3.90
N LEU A 30 0.29 5.56 -3.32
CA LEU A 30 0.48 5.40 -1.87
C LEU A 30 1.92 5.68 -1.43
N ALA A 31 2.90 5.17 -2.17
CA ALA A 31 4.32 5.34 -1.86
C ALA A 31 5.19 5.19 -3.12
N GLU A 32 6.41 5.71 -3.04
CA GLU A 32 7.42 5.59 -4.09
C GLU A 32 8.78 5.16 -3.53
N ASN A 33 9.63 4.63 -4.39
CA ASN A 33 10.97 4.19 -4.00
C ASN A 33 11.85 5.40 -3.65
N SER A 34 12.54 5.32 -2.51
CA SER A 34 13.54 6.30 -2.12
C SER A 34 14.88 6.02 -2.84
N PRO A 35 15.73 7.04 -3.06
CA PRO A 35 17.11 6.82 -3.47
C PRO A 35 17.93 6.01 -2.45
N VAL A 36 17.49 5.96 -1.18
CA VAL A 36 18.12 5.15 -0.14
C VAL A 36 17.55 3.73 -0.17
N ARG A 37 18.44 2.75 -0.31
CA ARG A 37 18.07 1.33 -0.29
C ARG A 37 17.32 0.99 1.00
N GLY A 38 16.16 0.35 0.86
CA GLY A 38 15.33 -0.07 1.98
C GLY A 38 14.39 1.02 2.50
N CYS A 39 14.44 2.24 1.93
CA CYS A 39 13.51 3.31 2.26
C CYS A 39 12.46 3.48 1.16
N MET A 40 11.27 3.93 1.56
CA MET A 40 10.21 4.38 0.67
C MET A 40 9.73 5.76 1.12
N VAL A 41 9.34 6.59 0.17
CA VAL A 41 8.69 7.87 0.45
C VAL A 41 7.19 7.64 0.42
N ILE A 42 6.52 7.86 1.55
CA ILE A 42 5.06 7.74 1.64
C ILE A 42 4.44 9.01 1.08
N LYS A 43 3.53 8.87 0.13
CA LYS A 43 2.81 9.99 -0.49
C LYS A 43 1.64 10.44 0.38
N PRO A 44 1.08 11.65 0.17
CA PRO A 44 -0.02 12.16 0.98
C PRO A 44 -1.21 11.19 1.09
N TRP A 45 -1.58 10.50 0.01
CA TRP A 45 -2.66 9.53 0.03
C TRP A 45 -2.34 8.29 0.88
N GLY A 46 -1.11 7.78 0.79
CA GLY A 46 -0.64 6.69 1.65
C GLY A 46 -0.52 7.10 3.12
N TYR A 47 -0.13 8.35 3.38
CA TYR A 47 -0.04 8.87 4.75
C TYR A 47 -1.42 9.06 5.38
N GLY A 48 -2.43 9.50 4.62
CA GLY A 48 -3.81 9.57 5.10
C GLY A 48 -4.37 8.21 5.53
N LEU A 49 -3.97 7.12 4.87
CA LEU A 49 -4.30 5.77 5.33
C LEU A 49 -3.66 5.47 6.69
N TRP A 50 -2.39 5.84 6.87
CA TRP A 50 -1.69 5.68 8.15
C TRP A 50 -2.33 6.50 9.27
N GLU A 51 -2.69 7.75 9.02
CA GLU A 51 -3.37 8.61 10.02
C GLU A 51 -4.70 8.00 10.48
N ASN A 52 -5.45 7.36 9.57
CA ASN A 52 -6.66 6.65 9.91
C ASN A 52 -6.39 5.45 10.84
N VAL A 53 -5.37 4.66 10.53
CA VAL A 53 -4.93 3.53 11.36
C VAL A 53 -4.51 4.04 12.75
N GLN A 54 -3.68 5.07 12.80
CA GLN A 54 -3.21 5.68 14.04
C GLN A 54 -4.38 6.21 14.89
N ARG A 55 -5.34 6.91 14.29
CA ARG A 55 -6.51 7.46 15.01
C ARG A 55 -7.36 6.37 15.65
N VAL A 56 -7.58 5.26 14.95
CA VAL A 56 -8.35 4.12 15.48
C VAL A 56 -7.60 3.48 16.66
N LEU A 57 -6.31 3.21 16.49
CA LEU A 57 -5.46 2.62 17.53
C LEU A 57 -5.37 3.54 18.77
N ASP A 58 -5.18 4.84 18.58
CA ASP A 58 -5.15 5.84 19.67
C ASP A 58 -6.47 5.85 20.46
N GLY A 59 -7.62 5.79 19.78
CA GLY A 59 -8.92 5.68 20.43
C GLY A 59 -9.06 4.39 21.25
N MET A 60 -8.55 3.27 20.74
CA MET A 60 -8.56 1.99 21.46
C MET A 60 -7.67 2.04 22.70
N PHE A 61 -6.47 2.64 22.63
CA PHE A 61 -5.61 2.81 23.79
C PHE A 61 -6.25 3.69 24.86
N LYS A 62 -6.85 4.82 24.46
CA LYS A 62 -7.58 5.70 25.38
C LYS A 62 -8.75 5.01 26.08
N ALA A 63 -9.44 4.11 25.38
CA ALA A 63 -10.50 3.31 25.97
C ALA A 63 -10.00 2.33 27.05
N THR A 64 -8.73 1.93 27.02
CA THR A 64 -8.11 1.08 28.06
C THR A 64 -7.68 1.85 29.31
N GLY A 65 -7.87 3.17 29.36
CA GLY A 65 -7.51 4.00 30.51
C GLY A 65 -6.07 4.52 30.48
N HIS A 66 -5.45 4.55 29.29
CA HIS A 66 -4.16 5.17 29.03
C HIS A 66 -4.30 6.52 28.31
#